data_AF-A0A958QK95-F1
#
_entry.id   AF-A0A958QK95-F1
#
_cell.length_a   1.000
_cell.length_b   1.000
_cell.length_c   1.000
_cell.angle_alpha   90.00
_cell.angle_beta   90.00
_cell.angle_gamma   90.00
#
_symmetry.space_group_name_H-M   'P 1'
#
loop_
_entity.id
_entity.type
_entity.pdbx_description
1 polymer ?
#
loop_
_entity_poly.entity_id
_entity_poly.type
_entity_poly.pdbx_seq_one_letter_code
_entity_poly.pdbx_strand_id
1 'polypeptide(L)'
;MVKWLFIFFLFSSTALASQKGTVITEGAIVYKGPSFDAPILGYFSAGKKVSLSNKLFGAFYKVRFKQGVIGYISDIDVRPENGRPGADNFFPDSNNEEKNKKRPFFGSTHIGLLFGMVDYEDTVGGFTGNSQTNFIGGTLTTPFSFFDGAFLLSLNVLYSLEVPDFYSKISLNAPDGFVVIGDIGLLYPFADFFKRKLTAFIGAGVGVTYTDVELVQEISGDTKLVPTSSAKVGGVFSGGLVYKFSSLALRFEPKYYYEENAYLGITASLSFQF
;
A
#
# COMPACT_ATOMS: atom_id res chain seq x y z
N MET A 1 -34.73 -38.98 -66.77
CA MET A 1 -34.59 -39.64 -65.45
C MET A 1 -33.42 -38.97 -64.74
N VAL A 2 -33.71 -38.07 -63.79
CA VAL A 2 -32.73 -37.12 -63.23
C VAL A 2 -32.17 -37.67 -61.92
N LYS A 3 -30.85 -37.85 -61.82
CA LYS A 3 -30.16 -38.18 -60.56
C LYS A 3 -29.61 -36.91 -59.93
N TRP A 4 -30.18 -36.50 -58.81
CA TRP A 4 -29.61 -35.50 -57.91
C TRP A 4 -28.52 -36.15 -57.05
N LEU A 5 -27.32 -35.58 -57.08
CA LEU A 5 -26.19 -35.97 -56.23
C LEU A 5 -26.11 -34.96 -55.07
N PHE A 6 -26.54 -35.36 -53.88
CA PHE A 6 -26.32 -34.60 -52.65
C PHE A 6 -24.90 -34.85 -52.15
N ILE A 7 -24.05 -33.82 -52.18
CA ILE A 7 -22.73 -33.84 -51.54
C ILE A 7 -22.91 -33.35 -50.10
N PHE A 8 -22.80 -34.27 -49.14
CA PHE A 8 -22.71 -33.95 -47.72
C PHE A 8 -21.28 -33.48 -47.41
N PHE A 9 -21.11 -32.17 -47.17
CA PHE A 9 -19.87 -31.64 -46.58
C PHE A 9 -19.86 -31.99 -45.08
N LEU A 10 -19.17 -33.07 -44.72
CA LEU A 10 -18.83 -33.37 -43.33
C LEU A 10 -17.83 -32.32 -42.83
N PHE A 11 -18.32 -31.28 -42.16
CA PHE A 11 -17.49 -30.43 -41.31
C PHE A 11 -17.02 -31.28 -40.12
N SER A 12 -15.85 -31.90 -40.23
CA SER A 12 -15.13 -32.42 -39.07
C SER A 12 -14.80 -31.24 -38.15
N SER A 13 -15.65 -31.02 -37.14
CA SER A 13 -15.31 -30.15 -36.03
C SER A 13 -14.14 -30.79 -35.30
N THR A 14 -12.93 -30.29 -35.55
CA THR A 14 -11.77 -30.66 -34.74
C THR A 14 -12.08 -30.21 -33.31
N ALA A 15 -12.47 -31.16 -32.46
CA ALA A 15 -12.58 -30.93 -31.04
C ALA A 15 -11.17 -30.57 -30.56
N LEU A 16 -10.94 -29.27 -30.34
CA LEU A 16 -9.70 -28.79 -29.73
C LEU A 16 -9.59 -29.46 -28.36
N ALA A 17 -8.53 -30.24 -28.20
CA ALA A 17 -8.14 -30.75 -26.89
C ALA A 17 -8.01 -29.55 -25.94
N SER A 18 -8.82 -29.56 -24.89
CA SER A 18 -9.00 -28.43 -23.99
C SER A 18 -8.76 -28.88 -22.56
N GLN A 19 -8.07 -28.02 -21.81
CA GLN A 19 -7.84 -28.15 -20.39
C GLN A 19 -8.65 -27.08 -19.65
N LYS A 20 -8.86 -27.28 -18.35
CA LYS A 20 -9.46 -26.25 -17.50
C LYS A 20 -8.38 -25.31 -16.97
N GLY A 21 -8.78 -24.09 -16.62
CA GLY A 21 -7.95 -23.13 -15.93
C GLY A 21 -8.78 -22.12 -15.15
N THR A 22 -8.11 -21.37 -14.29
CA THR A 22 -8.74 -20.33 -13.46
C THR A 22 -8.12 -18.97 -13.82
N VAL A 23 -8.96 -17.97 -14.01
CA VAL A 23 -8.53 -16.58 -14.19
C VAL A 23 -7.98 -16.05 -12.86
N ILE A 24 -6.78 -15.46 -12.89
CA ILE A 24 -6.10 -14.97 -11.67
C ILE A 24 -6.02 -13.45 -11.58
N THR A 25 -6.25 -12.75 -12.69
CA THR A 25 -6.28 -11.28 -12.76
C THR A 25 -7.72 -10.77 -12.81
N GLU A 26 -8.08 -9.77 -12.00
CA GLU A 26 -9.39 -9.13 -12.09
C GLU A 26 -9.46 -8.30 -13.38
N GLY A 27 -10.55 -8.44 -14.14
CA GLY A 27 -10.67 -7.77 -15.44
C GLY A 27 -9.75 -8.33 -16.52
N ALA A 28 -9.43 -9.63 -16.49
CA ALA A 28 -8.61 -10.27 -17.53
C ALA A 28 -9.23 -10.12 -18.93
N ILE A 29 -8.44 -9.63 -19.88
CA ILE A 29 -8.91 -9.27 -21.22
C ILE A 29 -8.96 -10.51 -22.12
N VAL A 30 -10.04 -10.64 -22.89
CA VAL A 30 -10.21 -11.65 -23.91
C VAL A 30 -10.18 -11.00 -25.29
N TYR A 31 -9.19 -11.37 -26.09
CA TYR A 31 -8.92 -10.83 -27.42
C TYR A 31 -9.53 -11.70 -28.53
N LYS A 32 -9.77 -11.11 -29.70
CA LYS A 32 -10.23 -11.82 -30.91
C LYS A 32 -9.10 -12.60 -31.61
N GLY A 33 -7.85 -12.22 -31.37
CA GLY A 33 -6.64 -12.87 -31.89
C GLY A 33 -5.56 -12.98 -30.81
N PRO A 34 -4.50 -13.80 -31.01
CA PRO A 34 -3.40 -13.99 -30.07
C PRO A 34 -2.39 -12.82 -30.12
N SER A 35 -2.86 -11.59 -29.92
CA SER A 35 -2.04 -10.37 -29.89
C SER A 35 -2.70 -9.35 -28.96
N PHE A 36 -1.89 -8.53 -28.28
CA PHE A 36 -2.37 -7.41 -27.47
C PHE A 36 -3.00 -6.29 -28.31
N ASP A 37 -2.67 -6.22 -29.60
CA ASP A 37 -3.27 -5.27 -30.56
C ASP A 37 -4.59 -5.79 -31.19
N ALA A 38 -5.00 -7.02 -30.86
CA ALA A 38 -6.22 -7.58 -31.43
C ALA A 38 -7.47 -6.97 -30.79
N PRO A 39 -8.61 -6.91 -31.52
CA PRO A 39 -9.86 -6.40 -30.96
C PRO A 39 -10.30 -7.14 -29.69
N ILE A 40 -10.77 -6.40 -28.68
CA ILE A 40 -11.24 -6.95 -27.41
C ILE A 40 -12.66 -7.53 -27.59
N LEU A 41 -12.84 -8.78 -27.17
CA LEU A 41 -14.14 -9.46 -27.10
C LEU A 41 -14.85 -9.21 -25.76
N GLY A 42 -14.07 -8.95 -24.70
CA GLY A 42 -14.57 -8.57 -23.38
C GLY A 42 -13.62 -8.99 -22.28
N TYR A 43 -14.17 -9.17 -21.07
CA TYR A 43 -13.38 -9.36 -19.85
C TYR A 43 -13.88 -10.56 -19.03
N PHE A 44 -12.99 -11.13 -18.22
CA PHE A 44 -13.33 -12.09 -17.17
C PHE A 44 -12.94 -11.56 -15.79
N SER A 45 -13.77 -11.84 -14.79
CA SER A 45 -13.42 -11.62 -13.38
C SER A 45 -12.47 -12.69 -12.86
N ALA A 46 -11.70 -12.35 -11.83
CA ALA A 46 -10.82 -13.28 -11.15
C ALA A 46 -11.61 -14.44 -10.54
N GLY A 47 -10.97 -15.61 -10.43
CA GLY A 47 -11.58 -16.83 -9.92
C GLY A 47 -12.50 -17.56 -10.91
N LYS A 48 -12.81 -16.97 -12.07
CA LYS A 48 -13.64 -17.61 -13.08
C LYS A 48 -12.94 -18.85 -13.66
N LYS A 49 -13.64 -19.99 -13.66
CA LYS A 49 -13.18 -21.22 -14.33
C LYS A 49 -13.46 -21.15 -15.82
N VAL A 50 -12.45 -21.46 -16.63
CA VAL A 50 -12.49 -21.36 -18.09
C VAL A 50 -11.91 -22.60 -18.77
N SER A 51 -12.31 -22.83 -20.02
CA SER A 51 -11.78 -23.89 -20.87
C SER A 51 -10.70 -23.29 -21.77
N LEU A 52 -9.46 -23.74 -21.61
CA LEU A 52 -8.26 -23.28 -22.32
C LEU A 52 -7.80 -24.32 -23.35
N SER A 53 -7.06 -23.90 -24.37
CA SER A 53 -6.36 -24.83 -25.26
C SER A 53 -5.22 -25.56 -24.54
N ASN A 54 -4.94 -26.79 -24.98
CA ASN A 54 -3.78 -27.57 -24.53
C ASN A 54 -2.45 -27.08 -25.14
N LYS A 55 -2.42 -25.96 -25.85
CA LYS A 55 -1.20 -25.33 -26.35
C LYS A 55 -1.34 -23.82 -26.32
N LEU A 56 -0.20 -23.15 -26.31
CA LEU A 56 -0.11 -21.70 -26.48
C LEU A 56 -0.12 -21.32 -27.98
N PHE A 57 -0.61 -20.13 -28.25
CA PHE A 57 -0.56 -19.44 -29.54
C PHE A 57 0.17 -18.11 -29.28
N GLY A 58 1.50 -18.11 -29.36
CA GLY A 58 2.31 -17.01 -28.81
C GLY A 58 2.24 -17.01 -27.28
N ALA A 59 1.96 -15.86 -26.67
CA ALA A 59 1.75 -15.71 -25.22
C ALA A 59 0.28 -15.87 -24.79
N PHE A 60 -0.53 -16.60 -25.58
CA PHE A 60 -1.98 -16.67 -25.38
C PHE A 60 -2.51 -18.10 -25.39
N TYR A 61 -3.51 -18.38 -24.54
CA TYR A 61 -4.39 -19.53 -24.66
C TYR A 61 -5.62 -19.18 -25.50
N LYS A 62 -6.11 -20.12 -26.30
CA LYS A 62 -7.50 -20.04 -26.78
C LYS A 62 -8.42 -20.32 -25.62
N VAL A 63 -9.44 -19.48 -25.46
CA VAL A 63 -10.42 -19.59 -24.38
C VAL A 63 -11.84 -19.53 -24.92
N ARG A 64 -12.76 -20.28 -24.33
CA ARG A 64 -14.20 -20.16 -24.65
C ARG A 64 -14.77 -18.96 -23.90
N PHE A 65 -15.11 -17.89 -24.64
CA PHE A 65 -15.63 -16.65 -24.07
C PHE A 65 -17.14 -16.72 -23.78
N LYS A 66 -17.91 -17.14 -24.79
CA LYS A 66 -19.36 -17.36 -24.76
C LYS A 66 -19.68 -18.62 -25.56
N GLN A 67 -20.93 -19.08 -25.53
CA GLN A 67 -21.35 -20.23 -26.33
C GLN A 67 -21.06 -19.96 -27.81
N GLY A 68 -20.23 -20.81 -28.43
CA GLY A 68 -19.80 -20.65 -29.82
C GLY A 68 -18.70 -19.61 -30.09
N VAL A 69 -18.26 -18.83 -29.09
CA VAL A 69 -17.25 -17.77 -29.27
C VAL A 69 -15.92 -18.16 -28.64
N ILE A 70 -14.88 -18.30 -29.47
CA ILE A 70 -13.50 -18.52 -29.05
C ILE A 70 -12.76 -17.19 -29.07
N GLY A 71 -12.08 -16.87 -27.98
CA GLY A 71 -11.16 -15.75 -27.86
C GLY A 71 -9.77 -16.21 -27.44
N TYR A 72 -8.92 -15.26 -27.10
CA TYR A 72 -7.55 -15.46 -26.66
C TYR A 72 -7.32 -14.72 -25.34
N ILE A 73 -6.71 -15.36 -24.36
CA ILE A 73 -6.37 -14.78 -23.06
C ILE A 73 -4.88 -14.98 -22.79
N SER A 74 -4.23 -13.98 -22.20
CA SER A 74 -2.79 -14.04 -21.95
C SER A 74 -2.44 -15.15 -20.95
N ASP A 75 -1.30 -15.79 -21.13
CA ASP A 75 -0.80 -16.87 -20.28
C ASP A 75 -0.43 -16.42 -18.86
N ILE A 76 -0.29 -15.11 -18.63
CA ILE A 76 -0.09 -14.52 -17.31
C ILE A 76 -1.40 -14.29 -16.54
N ASP A 77 -2.55 -14.24 -17.23
CA ASP A 77 -3.85 -13.95 -16.63
C ASP A 77 -4.62 -15.20 -16.21
N VAL A 78 -4.12 -16.38 -16.56
CA VAL A 78 -4.76 -17.67 -16.28
C VAL A 78 -3.78 -18.69 -15.72
N ARG A 79 -4.28 -19.50 -14.80
CA ARG A 79 -3.59 -20.68 -14.27
C ARG A 79 -4.23 -21.95 -14.81
N PRO A 80 -3.61 -22.68 -15.76
CA PRO A 80 -4.11 -23.96 -16.24
C PRO A 80 -4.02 -25.06 -15.15
N GLU A 81 -4.98 -25.98 -15.12
CA GLU A 81 -4.99 -27.10 -14.16
C GLU A 81 -3.89 -28.13 -14.45
N ASN A 82 -3.58 -28.38 -15.72
CA ASN A 82 -2.58 -29.38 -16.14
C ASN A 82 -1.19 -28.77 -16.41
N GLY A 83 -0.93 -27.55 -15.93
CA GLY A 83 0.32 -26.85 -16.17
C GLY A 83 0.44 -26.21 -17.56
N ARG A 84 1.56 -25.52 -17.81
CA ARG A 84 1.80 -24.83 -19.08
C ARG A 84 2.27 -25.85 -20.14
N PRO A 85 1.61 -25.95 -21.30
CA PRO A 85 2.03 -26.88 -22.35
C PRO A 85 3.38 -26.49 -22.96
N GLY A 86 4.34 -27.43 -23.02
CA GLY A 86 5.67 -27.21 -23.59
C GLY A 86 6.73 -26.72 -22.60
N ALA A 87 6.52 -26.88 -21.30
CA ALA A 87 7.47 -26.52 -20.25
C ALA A 87 8.45 -27.65 -19.88
N ASP A 88 8.71 -28.61 -20.77
CA ASP A 88 9.75 -29.60 -20.55
C ASP A 88 11.13 -28.98 -20.89
N ASN A 89 11.92 -28.72 -19.85
CA ASN A 89 13.35 -28.38 -19.84
C ASN A 89 13.82 -26.91 -19.97
N PHE A 90 13.04 -25.89 -19.60
CA PHE A 90 13.61 -24.52 -19.45
C PHE A 90 13.49 -23.88 -18.06
N PHE A 91 12.84 -24.55 -17.11
CA PHE A 91 12.87 -24.14 -15.71
C PHE A 91 13.07 -25.38 -14.84
N PRO A 92 14.12 -25.44 -13.99
CA PRO A 92 14.21 -26.50 -13.00
C PRO A 92 12.96 -26.44 -12.11
N ASP A 93 12.42 -27.63 -11.83
CA ASP A 93 11.28 -27.91 -10.96
C ASP A 93 11.23 -26.95 -9.76
N SER A 94 10.35 -25.94 -9.81
CA SER A 94 10.15 -25.02 -8.69
C SER A 94 9.23 -25.59 -7.60
N ASN A 95 8.95 -26.90 -7.66
CA ASN A 95 8.08 -27.61 -6.71
C ASN A 95 8.73 -27.89 -5.34
N ASN A 96 9.87 -27.25 -5.02
CA ASN A 96 10.44 -27.24 -3.66
C ASN A 96 10.81 -25.85 -3.11
N GLU A 97 10.39 -24.74 -3.74
CA GLU A 97 10.70 -23.38 -3.26
C GLU A 97 9.48 -22.50 -2.91
N GLU A 98 8.28 -23.08 -2.84
CA GLU A 98 7.06 -22.32 -2.50
C GLU A 98 6.73 -22.23 -1.00
N LYS A 99 7.73 -22.42 -0.13
CA LYS A 99 7.60 -22.15 1.32
C LYS A 99 8.33 -20.91 1.84
N ASN A 100 9.04 -20.15 1.01
CA ASN A 100 9.85 -19.03 1.51
C ASN A 100 10.08 -17.83 0.56
N LYS A 101 9.16 -17.53 -0.37
CA LYS A 101 9.19 -16.21 -1.05
C LYS A 101 8.61 -15.15 -0.11
N LYS A 102 9.49 -14.59 0.74
CA LYS A 102 9.19 -13.42 1.58
C LYS A 102 8.62 -12.32 0.67
N ARG A 103 7.32 -12.01 0.81
CA ARG A 103 6.68 -10.90 0.10
C ARG A 103 7.45 -9.61 0.45
N PRO A 104 7.76 -8.75 -0.53
CA PRO A 104 8.37 -7.45 -0.26
C PRO A 104 7.50 -6.67 0.74
N PHE A 105 8.10 -5.79 1.54
CA PHE A 105 7.37 -4.96 2.54
C PHE A 105 6.15 -4.25 1.91
N PHE A 106 6.27 -3.86 0.64
CA PHE A 106 5.27 -3.16 -0.16
C PHE A 106 4.06 -4.00 -0.59
N GLY A 107 4.02 -5.29 -0.27
CA GLY A 107 2.92 -6.18 -0.60
C GLY A 107 2.10 -6.64 0.62
N SER A 108 2.30 -6.04 1.78
CA SER A 108 1.61 -6.48 3.01
C SER A 108 1.30 -5.33 3.95
N THR A 109 0.23 -5.49 4.71
CA THR A 109 -0.21 -4.50 5.70
C THR A 109 0.54 -4.73 7.01
N HIS A 110 0.93 -3.64 7.65
CA HIS A 110 1.66 -3.65 8.92
C HIS A 110 0.94 -2.76 9.92
N ILE A 111 0.78 -3.26 11.14
CA ILE A 111 0.29 -2.49 12.29
C ILE A 111 1.34 -2.53 13.39
N GLY A 112 1.59 -1.42 14.07
CA GLY A 112 2.70 -1.36 15.02
C GLY A 112 2.61 -0.25 16.04
N LEU A 113 3.54 -0.33 16.99
CA LEU A 113 3.83 0.72 17.95
C LEU A 113 4.81 1.72 17.35
N LEU A 114 4.58 2.98 17.64
CA LEU A 114 5.34 4.12 17.14
C LEU A 114 5.87 4.92 18.34
N PHE A 115 7.14 5.30 18.27
CA PHE A 115 7.79 6.21 19.20
C PHE A 115 8.29 7.41 18.38
N GLY A 116 8.09 8.63 18.88
CA GLY A 116 8.48 9.85 18.21
C GLY A 116 9.24 10.79 19.13
N MET A 117 10.25 11.47 18.60
CA MET A 117 10.86 12.64 19.20
C MET A 117 10.62 13.79 18.24
N VAL A 118 9.87 14.80 18.64
CA VAL A 118 9.44 15.91 17.78
C VAL A 118 9.88 17.21 18.42
N ASP A 119 10.58 18.07 17.68
CA ASP A 119 10.89 19.44 18.11
C ASP A 119 9.64 20.30 17.95
N TYR A 120 8.63 20.04 18.78
CA TYR A 120 7.29 20.58 18.62
C TYR A 120 7.29 22.10 18.78
N GLU A 121 6.64 22.81 17.87
CA GLU A 121 6.53 24.26 17.86
C GLU A 121 5.06 24.72 17.89
N ASP A 122 4.75 25.61 18.83
CA ASP A 122 3.43 26.23 18.94
C ASP A 122 3.51 27.74 19.16
N THR A 123 2.42 28.42 18.82
CA THR A 123 2.22 29.85 19.09
C THR A 123 0.96 30.06 19.91
N VAL A 124 1.15 30.54 21.14
CA VAL A 124 0.05 30.78 22.09
C VAL A 124 0.12 32.21 22.60
N GLY A 125 -0.96 32.97 22.42
CA GLY A 125 -1.04 34.36 22.88
C GLY A 125 0.04 35.27 22.27
N GLY A 126 0.53 34.96 21.06
CA GLY A 126 1.61 35.68 20.39
C GLY A 126 3.02 35.28 20.83
N PHE A 127 3.17 34.32 21.76
CA PHE A 127 4.44 33.70 22.09
C PHE A 127 4.64 32.44 21.26
N THR A 128 5.72 32.41 20.46
CA THR A 128 6.15 31.21 19.73
C THR A 128 7.28 30.54 20.50
N GLY A 129 7.13 29.24 20.76
CA GLY A 129 8.13 28.42 21.44
C GLY A 129 8.24 27.04 20.83
N ASN A 130 9.43 26.46 20.94
CA ASN A 130 9.69 25.07 20.57
C ASN A 130 10.35 24.28 21.71
N SER A 131 10.16 22.97 21.68
CA SER A 131 10.90 22.03 22.53
C SER A 131 10.82 20.61 21.98
N GLN A 132 11.87 19.83 22.24
CA GLN A 132 11.85 18.40 21.96
C GLN A 132 10.89 17.67 22.92
N THR A 133 9.85 17.08 22.36
CA THR A 133 8.81 16.34 23.09
C THR A 133 8.79 14.89 22.62
N ASN A 134 8.66 13.96 23.57
CA ASN A 134 8.56 12.53 23.28
C ASN A 134 7.09 12.14 23.08
N PHE A 135 6.86 11.25 22.14
CA PHE A 135 5.53 10.74 21.79
C PHE A 135 5.54 9.22 21.71
N ILE A 136 4.40 8.63 22.04
CA ILE A 136 4.09 7.22 21.82
C ILE A 136 2.83 7.10 20.99
N GLY A 137 2.66 6.00 20.27
CA GLY A 137 1.42 5.82 19.53
C GLY A 137 1.42 4.60 18.61
N GLY A 138 0.61 4.70 17.55
CA GLY A 138 0.32 3.61 16.64
C GLY A 138 0.57 3.98 15.19
N THR A 139 0.85 2.97 14.39
CA THR A 139 0.95 3.11 12.94
C THR A 139 0.24 1.97 12.21
N LEU A 140 -0.37 2.29 11.08
CA LEU A 140 -0.90 1.36 10.09
C LEU A 140 -0.28 1.71 8.74
N THR A 141 0.38 0.75 8.10
CA THR A 141 0.94 0.92 6.75
C THR A 141 0.37 -0.15 5.84
N THR A 142 -0.28 0.23 4.76
CA THR A 142 -0.95 -0.70 3.83
C THR A 142 -0.53 -0.43 2.39
N PRO A 143 -0.40 -1.45 1.52
CA PRO A 143 -0.23 -1.25 0.10
C PRO A 143 -1.38 -0.40 -0.46
N PHE A 144 -1.06 0.58 -1.30
CA PHE A 144 -2.02 1.45 -1.95
C PHE A 144 -1.62 1.63 -3.42
N SER A 145 -2.52 1.27 -4.31
CA SER A 145 -2.30 1.43 -5.75
C SER A 145 -2.89 2.76 -6.19
N PHE A 146 -2.04 3.65 -6.69
CA PHE A 146 -2.43 4.98 -7.18
C PHE A 146 -1.59 5.33 -8.40
N PHE A 147 -2.25 5.71 -9.50
CA PHE A 147 -1.61 6.02 -10.79
C PHE A 147 -0.57 4.96 -11.25
N ASP A 148 -0.95 3.67 -11.19
CA ASP A 148 -0.09 2.52 -11.53
C ASP A 148 1.22 2.39 -10.71
N GLY A 149 1.43 3.27 -9.73
CA GLY A 149 2.57 3.25 -8.82
C GLY A 149 2.33 2.36 -7.60
N ALA A 150 3.39 1.70 -7.15
CA ALA A 150 3.41 0.96 -5.90
C ALA A 150 3.69 1.92 -4.73
N PHE A 151 2.63 2.51 -4.17
CA PHE A 151 2.70 3.32 -2.96
C PHE A 151 2.31 2.52 -1.72
N LEU A 152 2.73 3.00 -0.56
CA LEU A 152 2.14 2.62 0.72
C LEU A 152 1.32 3.78 1.25
N LEU A 153 0.12 3.50 1.71
CA LEU A 153 -0.61 4.42 2.57
C LEU A 153 -0.15 4.19 4.01
N SER A 154 0.35 5.23 4.66
CA SER A 154 0.73 5.22 6.07
C SER A 154 -0.22 6.12 6.85
N LEU A 155 -0.81 5.57 7.90
CA LEU A 155 -1.55 6.28 8.93
C LEU A 155 -0.73 6.21 10.22
N ASN A 156 -0.48 7.35 10.84
CA ASN A 156 0.26 7.46 12.09
C ASN A 156 -0.56 8.28 13.09
N VAL A 157 -0.54 7.86 14.36
CA VAL A 157 -1.07 8.63 15.48
C VAL A 157 -0.02 8.61 16.58
N LEU A 158 0.41 9.78 17.02
CA LEU A 158 1.34 10.05 18.11
C LEU A 158 0.62 10.81 19.20
N TYR A 159 0.92 10.48 20.45
CA TYR A 159 0.34 11.07 21.64
C TYR A 159 1.43 11.33 22.68
N SER A 160 1.36 12.49 23.33
CA SER A 160 2.19 12.83 24.47
C SER A 160 1.35 13.37 25.61
N LEU A 161 1.59 12.82 26.81
CA LEU A 161 1.12 13.37 28.09
C LEU A 161 2.11 14.39 28.67
N GLU A 162 3.29 14.54 28.05
CA GLU A 162 4.27 15.53 28.45
C GLU A 162 3.92 16.84 27.75
N VAL A 163 3.62 17.87 28.54
CA VAL A 163 3.45 19.22 28.00
C VAL A 163 4.82 19.71 27.52
N PRO A 164 4.95 20.20 26.27
CA PRO A 164 6.19 20.77 25.75
C PRO A 164 6.79 21.82 26.70
N ASP A 165 8.10 21.73 26.98
CA ASP A 165 8.78 22.52 28.01
C ASP A 165 8.60 24.04 27.85
N PHE A 166 8.42 24.54 26.63
CA PHE A 166 8.23 25.98 26.41
C PHE A 166 6.95 26.53 27.03
N TYR A 167 5.90 25.71 27.28
CA TYR A 167 4.69 26.16 27.99
C TYR A 167 4.99 26.55 29.43
N SER A 168 5.98 25.93 30.07
CA SER A 168 6.41 26.30 31.43
C SER A 168 6.97 27.73 31.51
N LYS A 169 7.41 28.31 30.37
CA LYS A 169 7.93 29.68 30.29
C LYS A 169 6.82 30.74 30.31
N ILE A 170 5.58 30.34 29.99
CA ILE A 170 4.40 31.21 29.89
C ILE A 170 3.30 30.87 30.91
N SER A 171 3.58 29.91 31.81
CA SER A 171 2.70 29.52 32.91
C SER A 171 3.41 29.76 34.24
N LEU A 172 2.67 30.25 35.24
CA LEU A 172 3.17 30.48 36.60
C LEU A 172 3.40 29.17 37.37
N ASN A 173 2.64 28.13 37.03
CA ASN A 173 2.74 26.79 37.59
C ASN A 173 3.08 25.77 36.51
N ALA A 174 3.44 24.55 36.93
CA ALA A 174 3.60 23.43 36.01
C ALA A 174 2.33 23.26 35.16
N PRO A 175 2.42 23.38 33.83
CA PRO A 175 1.27 23.21 32.95
C PRO A 175 0.86 21.74 32.91
N ASP A 176 -0.42 21.49 32.68
CA ASP A 176 -0.99 20.14 32.47
C ASP A 176 -1.70 20.09 31.12
N GLY A 177 -1.75 18.92 30.49
CA GLY A 177 -2.32 18.78 29.17
C GLY A 177 -1.71 17.67 28.32
N PHE A 178 -2.00 17.72 27.03
CA PHE A 178 -1.54 16.72 26.08
C PHE A 178 -1.42 17.28 24.66
N VAL A 179 -0.65 16.55 23.85
CA VAL A 179 -0.50 16.79 22.40
C VAL A 179 -0.78 15.50 21.64
N VAL A 180 -1.60 15.58 20.59
CA VAL A 180 -1.87 14.50 19.64
C VAL A 180 -1.44 14.95 18.25
N ILE A 181 -0.64 14.15 17.55
CA ILE A 181 -0.28 14.36 16.15
C ILE A 181 -0.78 13.16 15.34
N GLY A 182 -1.64 13.40 14.36
CA GLY A 182 -2.12 12.39 13.42
C GLY A 182 -1.68 12.73 12.01
N ASP A 183 -1.21 11.76 11.24
CA ASP A 183 -0.89 11.98 9.82
C ASP A 183 -1.28 10.81 8.93
N ILE A 184 -1.66 11.15 7.70
CA ILE A 184 -1.90 10.21 6.61
C ILE A 184 -1.04 10.60 5.41
N GLY A 185 -0.22 9.67 4.92
CA GLY A 185 0.75 9.95 3.86
C GLY A 185 0.93 8.79 2.88
N LEU A 186 1.36 9.13 1.68
CA LEU A 186 1.78 8.18 0.66
C LEU A 186 3.30 8.05 0.69
N LEU A 187 3.79 6.83 0.89
CA LEU A 187 5.21 6.49 0.87
C LEU A 187 5.57 5.81 -0.45
N TYR A 188 6.57 6.34 -1.12
CA TYR A 188 7.16 5.79 -2.33
C TYR A 188 8.50 5.11 -2.01
N PRO A 189 8.60 3.77 -2.17
CA PRO A 189 9.90 3.10 -2.15
C PRO A 189 10.73 3.47 -3.38
N PHE A 190 11.97 3.89 -3.16
CA PHE A 190 12.87 4.22 -4.27
C PHE A 190 14.14 3.35 -4.32
N ALA A 191 14.49 2.65 -3.23
CA ALA A 191 15.66 1.77 -3.23
C ALA A 191 15.52 0.58 -2.26
N ASP A 192 15.84 -0.61 -2.75
CA ASP A 192 15.90 -1.85 -1.97
C ASP A 192 17.34 -2.32 -1.77
N PHE A 193 17.66 -2.79 -0.56
CA PHE A 193 18.97 -3.33 -0.18
C PHE A 193 18.84 -4.71 0.49
N PHE A 194 19.96 -5.43 0.59
CA PHE A 194 20.06 -6.72 1.31
C PHE A 194 18.97 -7.75 0.93
N LYS A 195 18.76 -7.96 -0.38
CA LYS A 195 17.70 -8.84 -0.91
C LYS A 195 16.29 -8.39 -0.43
N ARG A 196 16.02 -7.08 -0.46
CA ARG A 196 14.74 -6.44 -0.07
C ARG A 196 14.39 -6.59 1.41
N LYS A 197 15.39 -6.75 2.27
CA LYS A 197 15.21 -6.68 3.72
C LYS A 197 15.24 -5.24 4.23
N LEU A 198 15.98 -4.36 3.57
CA LEU A 198 16.03 -2.95 3.88
C LEU A 198 15.48 -2.18 2.69
N THR A 199 14.55 -1.27 2.91
CA THR A 199 14.00 -0.42 1.85
C THR A 199 14.04 1.03 2.28
N ALA A 200 14.57 1.90 1.41
CA ALA A 200 14.47 3.33 1.54
C ALA A 200 13.22 3.86 0.86
N PHE A 201 12.58 4.83 1.50
CA PHE A 201 11.36 5.46 1.02
C PHE A 201 11.38 6.97 1.25
N ILE A 202 10.59 7.68 0.46
CA ILE A 202 10.19 9.07 0.70
C ILE A 202 8.67 9.15 0.67
N GLY A 203 8.08 10.16 1.28
CA GLY A 203 6.64 10.31 1.32
C GLY A 203 6.19 11.72 1.57
N ALA A 204 4.93 11.96 1.24
CA ALA A 204 4.24 13.20 1.54
C ALA A 204 2.79 12.90 1.92
N GLY A 205 2.21 13.76 2.75
CA GLY A 205 0.89 13.56 3.31
C GLY A 205 0.32 14.82 3.94
N VAL A 206 -0.79 14.64 4.63
CA VAL A 206 -1.44 15.67 5.45
C VAL A 206 -1.41 15.24 6.91
N GLY A 207 -1.20 16.22 7.78
CA GLY A 207 -1.15 16.05 9.23
C GLY A 207 -2.20 16.91 9.91
N VAL A 208 -2.63 16.47 11.08
CA VAL A 208 -3.41 17.23 12.04
C VAL A 208 -2.74 17.15 13.40
N THR A 209 -2.55 18.30 14.03
CA THR A 209 -2.05 18.37 15.40
C THR A 209 -3.12 19.00 16.28
N TYR A 210 -3.41 18.34 17.40
CA TYR A 210 -4.31 18.83 18.42
C TYR A 210 -3.54 18.97 19.73
N THR A 211 -3.65 20.15 20.33
CA THR A 211 -3.04 20.47 21.62
C THR A 211 -4.12 20.95 22.57
N ASP A 212 -4.06 20.48 23.81
CA ASP A 212 -4.92 20.92 24.90
C ASP A 212 -4.06 21.08 26.14
N VAL A 213 -3.81 22.32 26.54
CA VAL A 213 -2.92 22.67 27.65
C VAL A 213 -3.58 23.71 28.54
N GLU A 214 -3.57 23.45 29.84
CA GLU A 214 -4.01 24.39 30.86
C GLU A 214 -2.83 25.22 31.36
N LEU A 215 -2.91 26.53 31.16
CA LEU A 215 -1.90 27.49 31.62
C LEU A 215 -2.41 28.24 32.84
N VAL A 216 -1.53 28.47 33.82
CA VAL A 216 -1.85 29.34 34.96
C VAL A 216 -1.22 30.70 34.70
N GLN A 217 -2.05 31.74 34.53
CA GLN A 217 -1.58 33.10 34.23
C GLN A 217 -2.15 34.11 35.22
N GLU A 218 -1.42 35.20 35.47
CA GLU A 218 -1.91 36.33 36.24
C GLU A 218 -2.60 37.33 35.31
N ILE A 219 -3.90 37.53 35.50
CA ILE A 219 -4.73 38.44 34.71
C ILE A 219 -5.35 39.45 35.67
N SER A 220 -4.92 40.71 35.56
CA SER A 220 -5.41 41.81 36.42
C SER A 220 -5.19 41.60 37.91
N GLY A 221 -4.08 40.93 38.30
CA GLY A 221 -3.74 40.65 39.69
C GLY A 221 -4.36 39.38 40.27
N ASP A 222 -5.21 38.68 39.50
CA ASP A 222 -5.76 37.38 39.86
C ASP A 222 -5.10 36.26 39.05
N THR A 223 -4.67 35.21 39.75
CA THR A 223 -4.21 33.97 39.11
C THR A 223 -5.40 33.20 38.55
N LYS A 224 -5.43 32.99 37.23
CA LYS A 224 -6.49 32.28 36.51
C LYS A 224 -5.95 31.13 35.69
N LEU A 225 -6.75 30.06 35.61
CA LEU A 225 -6.56 28.98 34.66
C LEU A 225 -7.06 29.45 33.29
N VAL A 226 -6.19 29.34 32.29
CA VAL A 226 -6.44 29.71 30.90
C VAL A 226 -6.31 28.44 30.06
N PRO A 227 -7.43 27.74 29.77
CA PRO A 227 -7.40 26.59 28.88
C PRO A 227 -7.02 27.06 27.47
N THR A 228 -6.00 26.43 26.91
CA THR A 228 -5.50 26.71 25.56
C THR A 228 -5.59 25.45 24.74
N SER A 229 -6.60 25.40 23.87
CA SER A 229 -6.77 24.30 22.91
C SER A 229 -6.54 24.82 21.49
N SER A 230 -5.77 24.07 20.70
CA SER A 230 -5.49 24.42 19.30
C SER A 230 -5.57 23.18 18.41
N ALA A 231 -6.06 23.37 17.18
CA ALA A 231 -6.08 22.35 16.15
C ALA A 231 -5.45 22.92 14.88
N LYS A 232 -4.40 22.27 14.39
CA LYS A 232 -3.64 22.68 13.21
C LYS A 232 -3.73 21.61 12.15
N VAL A 233 -3.78 22.02 10.90
CA VAL A 233 -3.74 21.13 9.73
C VAL A 233 -2.59 21.58 8.85
N GLY A 234 -1.80 20.63 8.35
CA GLY A 234 -0.63 20.94 7.55
C GLY A 234 -0.20 19.81 6.63
N GLY A 235 0.91 20.04 5.93
CA GLY A 235 1.61 19.03 5.15
C GLY A 235 2.62 18.28 6.01
N VAL A 236 2.86 17.00 5.68
CA VAL A 236 3.92 16.20 6.28
C VAL A 236 4.77 15.62 5.18
N PHE A 237 6.07 15.82 5.25
CA PHE A 237 7.05 15.16 4.39
C PHE A 237 7.84 14.16 5.22
N SER A 238 8.02 12.96 4.68
CA SER A 238 8.76 11.91 5.36
C SER A 238 9.80 11.27 4.46
N GLY A 239 10.85 10.75 5.07
CA GLY A 239 11.85 9.96 4.40
C GLY A 239 12.47 9.02 5.40
N GLY A 240 12.78 7.79 5.00
CA GLY A 240 13.19 6.80 5.98
C GLY A 240 13.65 5.48 5.41
N LEU A 241 13.89 4.57 6.36
CA LEU A 241 14.33 3.21 6.12
C LEU A 241 13.39 2.25 6.83
N VAL A 242 13.05 1.15 6.15
CA VAL A 242 12.34 0.01 6.76
C VAL A 242 13.21 -1.22 6.68
N TYR A 243 13.50 -1.84 7.82
CA TYR A 243 14.16 -3.13 7.91
C TYR A 243 13.17 -4.23 8.29
N LYS A 244 12.92 -5.16 7.38
CA LYS A 244 12.04 -6.31 7.55
C LYS A 244 12.80 -7.55 7.99
N PHE A 245 12.33 -8.17 9.07
CA PHE A 245 12.84 -9.43 9.60
C PHE A 245 11.67 -10.36 9.94
N SER A 246 11.43 -11.34 9.06
CA SER A 246 10.28 -12.25 9.15
C SER A 246 8.94 -11.48 8.99
N SER A 247 8.00 -11.65 9.91
CA SER A 247 6.74 -10.92 10.02
C SER A 247 6.86 -9.59 10.76
N LEU A 248 8.05 -9.20 11.20
CA LEU A 248 8.28 -7.92 11.86
C LEU A 248 8.99 -6.94 10.93
N ALA A 249 8.71 -5.66 11.11
CA ALA A 249 9.39 -4.57 10.43
C ALA A 249 9.71 -3.45 11.41
N LEU A 250 10.98 -3.06 11.43
CA LEU A 250 11.47 -1.86 12.09
C LEU A 250 11.50 -0.74 11.06
N ARG A 251 10.87 0.39 11.34
CA ARG A 251 10.94 1.58 10.47
C ARG A 251 11.51 2.75 11.25
N PHE A 252 12.38 3.50 10.60
CA PHE A 252 12.95 4.75 11.07
C PHE A 252 12.61 5.85 10.06
N GLU A 253 12.04 6.96 10.52
CA GLU A 253 11.41 7.95 9.66
C GLU A 253 11.56 9.38 10.24
N PRO A 254 12.57 10.12 9.76
CA PRO A 254 12.57 11.58 9.79
C PRO A 254 11.32 12.16 9.12
N LYS A 255 10.74 13.17 9.76
CA LYS A 255 9.56 13.90 9.32
C LYS A 255 9.79 15.40 9.40
N TYR A 256 9.24 16.11 8.42
CA TYR A 256 9.12 17.56 8.40
C TYR A 256 7.63 17.91 8.35
N TYR A 257 7.17 18.59 9.39
CA TYR A 257 5.79 19.07 9.52
C TYR A 257 5.75 20.52 9.06
N TYR A 258 4.77 20.83 8.20
CA TYR A 258 4.54 22.17 7.69
C TYR A 258 3.08 22.55 7.97
N GLU A 259 2.85 23.14 9.14
CA GLU A 259 1.55 23.62 9.62
C GLU A 259 1.52 25.15 9.58
N GLU A 260 1.09 25.80 10.68
CA GLU A 260 1.33 27.23 10.90
C GLU A 260 2.83 27.52 11.09
N ASN A 261 3.48 26.67 11.88
CA ASN A 261 4.93 26.64 12.06
C ASN A 261 5.50 25.34 11.48
N ALA A 262 6.78 25.38 11.12
CA ALA A 262 7.46 24.24 10.53
C ALA A 262 8.46 23.62 11.51
N TYR A 263 8.35 22.32 11.75
CA TYR A 263 9.17 21.62 12.72
C TYR A 263 9.58 20.22 12.26
N LEU A 264 10.63 19.69 12.88
CA LEU A 264 11.20 18.38 12.57
C LEU A 264 10.82 17.35 13.63
N GLY A 265 10.66 16.11 13.19
CA GLY A 265 10.53 14.96 14.07
C GLY A 265 11.28 13.76 13.55
N ILE A 266 11.58 12.84 14.45
CA ILE A 266 12.13 11.53 14.12
C ILE A 266 11.23 10.51 14.77
N THR A 267 10.78 9.53 14.00
CA THR A 267 9.96 8.44 14.50
C THR A 267 10.61 7.09 14.25
N ALA A 268 10.38 6.17 15.17
CA ALA A 268 10.75 4.77 15.04
C ALA A 268 9.53 3.90 15.35
N SER A 269 9.26 2.89 14.53
CA SER A 269 8.17 1.96 14.77
C SER A 269 8.60 0.51 14.66
N LEU A 270 8.02 -0.30 15.53
CA LEU A 270 8.05 -1.76 15.44
C LEU A 270 6.66 -2.24 15.04
N SER A 271 6.55 -2.86 13.88
CA SER A 271 5.28 -3.26 13.29
C SER A 271 5.27 -4.73 12.91
N PHE A 272 4.09 -5.35 13.00
CA PHE A 272 3.83 -6.73 12.63
C PHE A 272 3.03 -6.78 11.34
N GLN A 273 3.43 -7.68 10.45
CA GLN A 273 2.77 -7.98 9.19
C GLN A 273 1.56 -8.87 9.43
N PHE A 274 0.38 -8.45 9.00
CA PHE A 274 -0.85 -9.26 9.05
C PHE A 274 -1.46 -9.50 7.66
#